data_AF-A0A067S3L4-F1
#
_entry.id   AF-A0A067S3L4-F1
#
_cell.length_a   1.000
_cell.length_b   1.000
_cell.length_c   1.000
_cell.angle_alpha   90.00
_cell.angle_beta   90.00
_cell.angle_gamma   90.00
#
_symmetry.space_group_name_H-M   'P 1'
#
loop_
_entity.id
_entity.type
_entity.pdbx_description
1 polymer ?
#
loop_
_entity_poly.entity_id
_entity_poly.type
_entity_poly.pdbx_seq_one_letter_code
_entity_poly.pdbx_strand_id
1 'polypeptide(L)'
;MRVAATGVNSDIAPCGIAFLDAYSSSKDHPKNEHWDLSINNRMQLSSAARLNRIRVISNKLFIFDMGSDATVPWSLAVESATIAVMVCRMDKRISDYGICYELLQRGVKMHTLLPTSVHDLAMPSTRPIPVRLPGYEFTYDDYDAY
;
A
#
# COMPACT_ATOMS: atom_id res chain seq x y z
N MET A 1 12.85 -18.86 49.33
CA MET A 1 13.82 -18.46 48.31
C MET A 1 13.09 -17.56 47.32
N ARG A 2 13.10 -16.24 47.58
CA ARG A 2 12.44 -15.22 46.74
C ARG A 2 13.49 -14.69 45.77
N VAL A 3 13.24 -14.83 44.47
CA VAL A 3 14.04 -14.15 43.44
C VAL A 3 13.48 -12.74 43.32
N ALA A 4 14.30 -11.77 43.70
CA ALA A 4 14.03 -10.36 43.47
C ALA A 4 14.23 -10.06 41.98
N ALA A 5 13.16 -9.64 41.31
CA ALA A 5 13.26 -9.03 39.99
C ALA A 5 13.63 -7.55 40.19
N THR A 6 14.92 -7.28 40.05
CA THR A 6 15.50 -5.93 39.97
C THR A 6 14.96 -5.19 38.75
N GLY A 7 14.64 -3.92 38.95
CA GLY A 7 13.83 -3.10 38.07
C GLY A 7 14.43 -2.80 36.70
N VAL A 8 13.53 -2.74 35.73
CA VAL A 8 13.62 -1.84 34.59
C VAL A 8 12.48 -0.85 34.80
N ASN A 9 12.80 0.41 35.10
CA ASN A 9 11.83 1.51 35.12
C ASN A 9 11.25 1.62 33.70
N SER A 10 10.12 0.96 33.51
CA SER A 10 9.35 1.01 32.28
C SER A 10 8.16 1.90 32.60
N ASP A 11 8.19 3.14 32.12
CA ASP A 11 7.06 4.10 32.16
C ASP A 11 5.79 3.53 31.49
N ILE A 12 5.90 2.35 30.86
CA ILE A 12 4.82 1.59 30.23
C ILE A 12 4.12 0.65 31.22
N ALA A 13 4.78 0.21 32.29
CA ALA A 13 4.19 -0.70 33.27
C ALA A 13 2.95 -0.11 33.98
N PRO A 14 2.94 1.16 34.43
CA PRO A 14 1.73 1.79 34.98
C PRO A 14 0.63 1.89 33.92
N CYS A 15 0.99 2.20 32.66
CA CYS A 15 0.05 2.30 31.53
C CYS A 15 -0.55 0.95 31.12
N GLY A 16 0.16 -0.15 31.36
CA GLY A 16 -0.30 -1.52 31.13
C GLY A 16 -1.29 -1.98 32.19
N ILE A 17 -1.01 -1.69 33.46
CA ILE A 17 -1.89 -2.01 34.59
C ILE A 17 -3.17 -1.17 34.54
N ALA A 18 -3.08 0.14 34.28
CA ALA A 18 -4.25 1.00 34.14
C ALA A 18 -5.17 0.57 32.97
N PHE A 19 -4.58 0.04 31.90
CA PHE A 19 -5.36 -0.51 30.78
C PHE A 19 -6.07 -1.81 31.14
N LEU A 20 -5.40 -2.73 31.84
CA LEU A 20 -6.02 -3.98 32.31
C LEU A 20 -7.15 -3.71 33.31
N ASP A 21 -6.98 -2.70 34.16
CA ASP A 21 -7.98 -2.30 35.15
C ASP A 21 -9.20 -1.63 34.47
N ALA A 22 -8.97 -0.77 33.47
CA ALA A 22 -10.04 -0.18 32.66
C ALA A 22 -10.76 -1.22 31.79
N TYR A 23 -10.02 -2.20 31.24
CA TYR A 23 -10.58 -3.27 30.40
C TYR A 23 -11.41 -4.26 31.22
N SER A 24 -10.97 -4.59 32.44
CA SER A 24 -11.71 -5.48 33.35
C SER A 24 -12.91 -4.81 34.02
N SER A 25 -12.89 -3.48 34.17
CA SER A 25 -13.97 -2.70 34.81
C SER A 25 -15.08 -2.26 33.84
N SER A 26 -14.85 -2.26 32.52
CA SER A 26 -15.86 -1.87 31.54
C SER A 26 -16.89 -2.99 31.31
N LYS A 27 -18.11 -2.84 31.82
CA LYS A 27 -19.24 -3.75 31.54
C LYS A 27 -19.72 -3.68 30.08
N ASP A 28 -19.40 -2.60 29.38
CA ASP A 28 -19.63 -2.47 27.94
C ASP A 28 -18.37 -2.92 27.20
N HIS A 29 -18.43 -4.12 26.62
CA HIS A 29 -17.60 -4.38 25.45
C HIS A 29 -18.08 -3.45 24.34
N PRO A 30 -17.22 -2.65 23.69
CA PRO A 30 -17.64 -1.92 22.51
C PRO A 30 -18.25 -2.91 21.53
N LYS A 31 -19.45 -2.62 21.02
CA LYS A 31 -20.08 -3.44 19.98
C LYS A 31 -19.01 -3.78 18.94
N ASN A 32 -18.85 -5.07 18.65
CA ASN A 32 -17.74 -5.62 17.85
C ASN A 32 -17.59 -4.90 16.50
N GLU A 33 -18.71 -4.37 15.99
CA GLU A 33 -18.85 -3.59 14.76
C GLU A 33 -18.11 -2.24 14.77
N HIS A 34 -17.83 -1.67 15.94
CA HIS A 34 -17.24 -0.33 16.09
C HIS A 34 -15.97 -0.32 16.95
N TRP A 35 -15.49 -1.48 17.41
CA TRP A 35 -14.24 -1.58 18.16
C TRP A 35 -13.08 -0.91 17.41
N ASP A 36 -13.01 -1.12 16.09
CA ASP A 36 -11.99 -0.55 15.20
C ASP A 36 -12.08 0.97 15.02
N LEU A 37 -13.24 1.57 15.32
CA LEU A 37 -13.48 3.00 15.23
C LEU A 37 -13.50 3.67 16.61
N SER A 38 -13.44 2.90 17.69
CA SER A 38 -13.53 3.43 19.06
C SER A 38 -12.27 4.21 19.44
N ILE A 39 -12.44 5.37 20.07
CA ILE A 39 -11.33 6.26 20.45
C ILE A 39 -10.42 5.67 21.55
N ASN A 40 -10.93 4.69 22.28
CA ASN A 40 -10.20 3.97 23.32
C ASN A 40 -9.43 2.77 22.77
N ASN A 41 -9.55 2.46 21.48
CA ASN A 41 -8.79 1.38 20.84
C ASN A 41 -7.39 1.87 20.45
N ARG A 42 -6.35 1.23 21.03
CA ARG A 42 -4.94 1.53 20.71
C ARG A 42 -4.56 1.22 19.25
N MET A 43 -5.39 0.44 18.54
CA MET A 43 -5.26 0.12 17.11
C MET A 43 -6.43 0.69 16.30
N GLN A 44 -6.96 1.87 16.69
CA GLN A 44 -8.07 2.51 15.99
C GLN A 44 -7.71 2.78 14.53
N LEU A 45 -8.55 2.29 13.61
CA LEU A 45 -8.31 2.37 12.17
C LEU A 45 -8.43 3.80 11.63
N SER A 46 -9.26 4.65 12.26
CA SER A 46 -9.39 6.06 11.90
C SER A 46 -8.10 6.86 12.14
N SER A 47 -7.23 6.39 13.03
CA SER A 47 -5.92 7.00 13.31
C SER A 47 -4.77 6.43 12.45
N ALA A 48 -5.08 5.43 11.62
CA ALA A 48 -4.09 4.80 10.76
C ALA A 48 -3.75 5.76 9.60
N ALA A 49 -2.53 6.30 9.61
CA ALA A 49 -2.04 7.22 8.58
C ALA A 49 -2.24 6.68 7.16
N ARG A 50 -2.10 5.36 6.97
CA ARG A 50 -2.29 4.69 5.68
C ARG A 50 -3.75 4.63 5.23
N LEU A 51 -4.73 4.69 6.13
CA LEU A 51 -6.15 4.70 5.74
C LEU A 51 -6.48 5.97 4.93
N ASN A 52 -5.92 7.12 5.32
CA ASN A 52 -6.02 8.38 4.58
C ASN A 52 -5.29 8.36 3.23
N ARG A 53 -4.44 7.36 3.00
CA ARG A 53 -3.69 7.17 1.75
C ARG A 53 -4.36 6.17 0.81
N ILE A 54 -5.51 5.59 1.20
CA ILE A 54 -6.27 4.71 0.32
C ILE A 54 -7.11 5.54 -0.65
N ARG A 55 -6.90 5.29 -1.94
CA ARG A 55 -7.81 5.73 -3.01
C ARG A 55 -8.58 4.53 -3.53
N VAL A 56 -9.91 4.67 -3.62
CA VAL A 56 -10.78 3.64 -4.19
C VAL A 56 -11.08 4.04 -5.63
N ILE A 57 -10.58 3.30 -6.61
CA ILE A 57 -10.86 3.57 -8.04
C ILE A 57 -12.14 2.85 -8.51
N SER A 58 -12.42 1.68 -7.93
CA SER A 58 -13.61 0.88 -8.22
C SER A 58 -14.03 0.14 -6.95
N ASN A 59 -15.24 -0.43 -6.92
CA ASN A 59 -15.77 -1.21 -5.77
C ASN A 59 -14.88 -2.39 -5.33
N LYS A 60 -13.80 -2.68 -6.04
CA LYS A 60 -12.89 -3.80 -5.82
C LYS A 60 -11.42 -3.45 -5.94
N LEU A 61 -11.02 -2.17 -5.98
CA LEU A 61 -9.59 -1.83 -6.11
C LEU A 61 -9.22 -0.68 -5.16
N PHE A 62 -8.42 -1.02 -4.16
CA PHE A 62 -7.91 -0.13 -3.14
C PHE A 62 -6.43 0.15 -3.42
N ILE A 63 -6.11 1.39 -3.76
CA ILE A 63 -4.76 1.83 -4.09
C ILE A 63 -4.18 2.57 -2.90
N PHE A 64 -2.96 2.22 -2.54
CA PHE A 64 -2.16 2.93 -1.54
C PHE A 64 -1.27 3.95 -2.24
N ASP A 65 -1.65 5.22 -2.12
CA ASP A 65 -0.88 6.35 -2.65
C ASP A 65 -0.03 6.95 -1.53
N MET A 66 1.25 6.55 -1.46
CA MET A 66 2.18 7.07 -0.45
C MET A 66 2.68 8.48 -0.76
N GLY A 67 2.39 9.03 -1.94
CA GLY A 67 2.80 10.39 -2.33
C GLY A 67 4.31 10.62 -2.16
N SER A 68 4.67 11.67 -1.40
CA SER A 68 6.06 12.02 -1.09
C SER A 68 6.81 10.96 -0.27
N ASP A 69 6.09 10.08 0.43
CA ASP A 69 6.66 9.08 1.32
C ASP A 69 6.92 7.75 0.57
N ALA A 70 6.67 7.71 -0.75
CA ALA A 70 6.87 6.52 -1.57
C ALA A 70 8.36 6.16 -1.69
N THR A 71 8.71 4.90 -1.47
CA THR A 71 10.08 4.39 -1.68
C THR A 71 10.23 3.68 -3.02
N VAL A 72 9.13 3.41 -3.71
CA VAL A 72 9.09 2.76 -5.02
C VAL A 72 8.38 3.64 -6.07
N PRO A 73 8.71 3.48 -7.37
CA PRO A 73 8.13 4.29 -8.44
C PRO A 73 6.70 3.87 -8.83
N TRP A 74 6.15 2.83 -8.21
CA TRP A 74 4.83 2.27 -8.48
C TRP A 74 3.98 2.29 -7.20
N SER A 75 2.66 2.34 -7.35
CA SER A 75 1.72 2.24 -6.22
C SER A 75 1.27 0.80 -6.00
N LEU A 76 1.08 0.43 -4.74
CA LEU A 76 0.47 -0.84 -4.35
C LEU A 76 -1.06 -0.75 -4.47
N ALA A 77 -1.69 -1.77 -5.02
CA ALA A 77 -3.13 -1.92 -5.02
C ALA A 77 -3.58 -3.34 -4.63
N VAL A 78 -4.71 -3.43 -3.93
CA VAL A 78 -5.29 -4.70 -3.47
C VAL A 78 -6.78 -4.76 -3.79
N GLU A 79 -7.28 -5.97 -4.04
CA GLU A 79 -8.68 -6.16 -4.44
C GLU A 79 -9.65 -6.37 -3.26
N SER A 80 -9.11 -6.72 -2.09
CA SER A 80 -9.89 -7.06 -0.90
C SER A 80 -9.80 -5.94 0.14
N ALA A 81 -10.96 -5.50 0.62
CA ALA A 81 -11.06 -4.53 1.71
C ALA A 81 -10.39 -5.06 2.99
N THR A 82 -10.49 -6.36 3.28
CA THR A 82 -9.84 -6.98 4.43
C THR A 82 -8.32 -6.87 4.35
N ILE A 83 -7.75 -7.08 3.17
CA ILE A 83 -6.32 -6.91 2.93
C ILE A 83 -5.92 -5.43 3.03
N ALA A 84 -6.74 -4.52 2.52
CA ALA A 84 -6.48 -3.09 2.65
C ALA A 84 -6.44 -2.66 4.13
N VAL A 85 -7.39 -3.12 4.94
CA VAL A 85 -7.42 -2.89 6.39
C VAL A 85 -6.19 -3.49 7.08
N MET A 86 -5.78 -4.69 6.66
CA MET A 86 -4.56 -5.32 7.18
C MET A 86 -3.31 -4.46 6.91
N VAL A 87 -3.16 -3.92 5.70
CA VAL A 87 -2.06 -3.01 5.34
C VAL A 87 -2.11 -1.73 6.18
N CYS A 88 -3.30 -1.19 6.46
CA CYS A 88 -3.46 -0.04 7.36
C CYS A 88 -2.96 -0.32 8.78
N ARG A 89 -3.06 -1.58 9.25
CA ARG A 89 -2.63 -2.00 10.59
C ARG A 89 -1.17 -2.39 10.70
N MET A 90 -0.47 -2.59 9.58
CA MET A 90 0.96 -2.88 9.60
C MET A 90 1.73 -1.73 10.26
N ASP A 91 2.90 -2.01 10.84
CA ASP A 91 3.74 -0.98 11.47
C ASP A 91 3.99 0.17 10.49
N LYS A 92 3.74 1.40 10.94
CA LYS A 92 3.89 2.64 10.17
C LYS A 92 5.31 2.83 9.64
N ARG A 93 6.31 2.20 10.26
CA ARG A 93 7.73 2.24 9.86
C ARG A 93 8.05 1.41 8.62
N ILE A 94 7.16 0.48 8.25
CA ILE A 94 7.36 -0.37 7.08
C ILE A 94 7.11 0.47 5.81
N SER A 95 8.07 0.43 4.88
CA SER A 95 7.94 1.09 3.57
C SER A 95 6.90 0.39 2.69
N ASP A 96 6.42 1.08 1.66
CA ASP A 96 5.60 0.48 0.59
C ASP A 96 6.24 -0.79 -0.03
N TYR A 97 7.55 -0.80 -0.25
CA TYR A 97 8.26 -2.02 -0.65
C TYR A 97 8.13 -3.16 0.38
N GLY A 98 8.36 -2.85 1.67
CA GLY A 98 8.25 -3.83 2.75
C GLY A 98 6.83 -4.37 2.92
N ILE A 99 5.81 -3.54 2.71
CA ILE A 99 4.40 -3.96 2.68
C ILE A 99 4.20 -4.98 1.56
N CYS A 100 4.71 -4.70 0.36
CA CYS A 100 4.57 -5.63 -0.78
C CYS A 100 5.28 -6.96 -0.50
N TYR A 101 6.46 -6.91 0.11
CA TYR A 101 7.19 -8.10 0.50
C TYR A 101 6.41 -8.94 1.53
N GLU A 102 5.80 -8.31 2.55
CA GLU A 102 4.92 -8.99 3.52
C GLU A 102 3.70 -9.63 2.86
N LEU A 103 3.06 -8.92 1.93
CA LEU A 103 1.92 -9.47 1.18
C LEU A 103 2.33 -10.67 0.32
N LEU A 104 3.49 -10.58 -0.33
CA LEU A 104 4.06 -11.67 -1.13
C LEU A 104 4.40 -12.89 -0.27
N GLN A 105 5.04 -12.69 0.89
CA GLN A 105 5.35 -13.78 1.82
C GLN A 105 4.11 -14.52 2.31
N ARG A 106 2.97 -13.83 2.39
CA ARG A 106 1.69 -14.39 2.82
C ARG A 106 0.86 -14.98 1.67
N GLY A 107 1.38 -14.95 0.43
CA GLY A 107 0.66 -15.41 -0.76
C GLY A 107 -0.56 -14.56 -1.10
N VAL A 108 -0.57 -13.28 -0.68
CA VAL A 108 -1.69 -12.37 -0.94
C VAL A 108 -1.55 -11.78 -2.35
N LYS A 109 -2.61 -11.92 -3.15
CA LYS A 109 -2.69 -11.31 -4.48
C LYS A 109 -2.72 -9.78 -4.34
N MET A 110 -1.83 -9.11 -5.06
CA MET A 110 -1.71 -7.65 -5.12
C MET A 110 -1.36 -7.20 -6.55
N HIS A 111 -1.53 -5.91 -6.81
CA HIS A 111 -1.19 -5.26 -8.06
C HIS A 111 -0.20 -4.14 -7.83
N THR A 112 0.75 -3.97 -8.74
CA THR A 112 1.66 -2.81 -8.77
C THR A 112 1.30 -1.94 -9.96
N LEU A 113 0.99 -0.67 -9.70
CA LEU A 113 0.52 0.28 -10.72
C LEU A 113 1.60 1.31 -10.97
N LEU A 114 2.07 1.41 -12.22
CA LEU A 114 3.01 2.45 -12.61
C LEU A 114 2.24 3.73 -12.97
N PRO A 115 2.66 4.92 -12.50
CA PRO A 115 2.12 6.17 -12.96
C PRO A 115 2.32 6.26 -14.47
N THR A 116 1.22 6.30 -15.23
CA THR A 116 1.31 6.57 -16.66
C THR A 116 1.41 8.08 -16.81
N SER A 117 2.58 8.58 -17.18
CA SER A 117 2.66 9.93 -17.74
C SER A 117 1.82 9.93 -19.01
N VAL A 118 0.96 10.93 -19.16
CA VAL A 118 0.30 11.21 -20.43
C VAL A 118 1.43 11.62 -21.37
N HIS A 119 2.05 10.66 -22.03
CA HIS A 119 2.89 10.98 -23.16
C HIS A 119 1.93 11.49 -24.21
N ASP A 120 2.17 12.71 -24.70
CA ASP A 120 1.59 13.15 -25.95
C ASP A 120 1.85 12.01 -26.93
N LEU A 121 0.78 11.34 -27.36
CA LEU A 121 0.89 10.30 -28.38
C LEU A 121 1.58 11.00 -29.54
N ALA A 122 2.85 10.67 -29.78
CA ALA A 122 3.55 11.17 -30.95
C ALA A 122 2.65 10.79 -32.12
N MET A 123 2.11 11.81 -32.80
CA MET A 123 1.30 11.59 -33.98
C MET A 123 2.06 10.61 -34.86
N PRO A 124 1.43 9.50 -35.30
CA PRO A 124 2.12 8.54 -36.14
C PRO A 124 2.74 9.31 -37.30
N SER A 125 4.03 9.08 -37.54
CA SER A 125 4.78 9.74 -38.61
C SER A 125 3.93 9.67 -39.89
N THR A 126 3.56 10.83 -40.43
CA THR A 126 2.80 10.92 -41.68
C THR A 126 3.68 10.61 -42.90
N ARG A 127 4.93 10.20 -42.68
CA ARG A 127 5.81 9.79 -43.76
C ARG A 127 5.22 8.53 -44.41
N PRO A 128 4.93 8.57 -45.71
CA PRO A 128 4.48 7.38 -46.42
C PRO A 128 5.61 6.36 -46.36
N ILE A 129 5.36 5.20 -45.74
CA ILE A 129 6.27 4.07 -45.80
C ILE A 129 6.23 3.55 -47.25
N PRO A 130 7.36 3.53 -47.98
CA PRO A 130 7.38 3.01 -49.34
C PRO A 130 6.95 1.55 -49.36
N VAL A 131 5.89 1.24 -50.11
CA VAL A 131 5.48 -0.16 -50.34
C VAL A 131 6.42 -0.77 -51.36
N ARG A 132 7.23 -1.75 -50.95
CA ARG A 132 8.16 -2.45 -51.84
C ARG A 132 7.50 -3.70 -52.42
N LEU A 133 7.46 -3.77 -53.75
CA LEU A 133 6.87 -4.90 -54.48
C LEU A 133 7.88 -6.05 -54.64
N PRO A 134 7.42 -7.27 -54.95
CA PRO A 134 8.32 -8.39 -55.24
C PRO A 134 9.32 -8.05 -56.35
N GLY A 135 10.62 -8.29 -56.10
CA GLY A 135 11.71 -7.94 -57.02
C GLY A 135 12.37 -6.57 -56.79
N TYR A 136 11.94 -5.84 -55.76
CA TYR A 136 12.58 -4.59 -55.37
C TYR A 136 13.96 -4.80 -54.74
N GLU A 137 14.96 -4.05 -55.20
CA GLU A 137 16.32 -4.03 -54.64
C GLU A 137 16.49 -2.84 -53.70
N PHE A 138 17.01 -3.10 -52.51
CA PHE A 138 17.22 -2.08 -51.47
C PHE A 138 18.32 -1.11 -51.86
N THR A 139 18.05 0.19 -51.80
CA THR A 139 19.02 1.25 -52.16
C THR A 139 19.51 2.01 -50.92
N TYR A 140 20.41 2.99 -51.11
CA TYR A 140 20.84 3.88 -50.04
C TYR A 140 19.70 4.78 -49.53
N ASP A 141 18.79 5.21 -50.42
CA ASP A 141 17.65 6.05 -50.05
C ASP A 141 16.69 5.34 -49.09
N ASP A 142 16.63 4.01 -49.17
CA ASP A 142 15.88 3.19 -48.22
C ASP A 142 16.47 3.22 -46.82
N TYR A 143 17.79 3.38 -46.68
CA TYR A 143 18.47 3.48 -45.39
C TYR A 143 18.14 4.81 -44.70
N ASP A 144 18.15 5.91 -45.45
CA ASP A 144 17.82 7.25 -44.93
C ASP A 144 16.32 7.39 -44.56
N ALA A 145 15.46 6.48 -45.06
CA ALA A 145 14.04 6.47 -44.77
C ALA A 145 13.67 5.78 -43.43
N TYR A 146 14.56 4.99 -42.83
CA TYR A 146 14.39 4.31 -41.54
C TYR A 146 14.94 5.14 -40.37
#